data_AF-A0A3B9QMI5-F1
#
_entry.id   AF-A0A3B9QMI5-F1
#
_cell.length_a   1.000
_cell.length_b   1.000
_cell.length_c   1.000
_cell.angle_alpha   90.00
_cell.angle_beta   90.00
_cell.angle_gamma   90.00
#
_symmetry.space_group_name_H-M   'P 1'
#
loop_
_entity.id
_entity.type
_entity.pdbx_description
1 polymer ?
#
loop_
_entity_poly.entity_id
_entity_poly.type
_entity_poly.pdbx_seq_one_letter_code
_entity_poly.pdbx_strand_id
1 'polypeptide(L)'
;MEEKINEECFLLLGEAPTEEAAARIAEVFSACPYVYFMGAFGEMVVGIYFLSGEHRWWLAAVAENPQATLGLSRAALYVTKRPAFPAGMAPRISDRGDRSPCGAHCPECPRYRDPCRGCPASRHSPG
;
A
#
# COMPACT_ATOMS: atom_id res chain seq x y z
N MET A 1 2.00 22.89 19.26
CA MET A 1 3.12 22.06 18.77
C MET A 1 2.50 21.05 17.82
N GLU A 2 2.52 21.34 16.52
CA GLU A 2 1.99 20.42 15.52
C GLU A 2 2.80 19.12 15.57
N GLU A 3 2.14 18.00 15.82
CA GLU A 3 2.75 16.69 15.73
C GLU A 3 3.34 16.53 14.33
N LYS A 4 4.65 16.38 14.25
CA LYS A 4 5.34 16.07 13.00
C LYS A 4 4.80 14.74 12.51
N ILE A 5 3.91 14.79 11.52
CA ILE A 5 3.61 13.64 10.66
C ILE A 5 4.87 13.42 9.81
N ASN A 6 5.92 12.86 10.41
CA ASN A 6 7.10 12.38 9.69
C ASN A 6 6.73 11.03 9.08
N GLU A 7 5.92 11.06 8.03
CA GLU A 7 5.62 9.87 7.25
C GLU A 7 6.74 9.63 6.25
N GLU A 8 7.15 8.38 6.14
CA GLU A 8 8.09 7.98 5.11
C GLU A 8 7.32 7.83 3.80
N CYS A 9 7.91 8.36 2.74
CA CYS A 9 7.38 8.22 1.39
C CYS A 9 8.03 7.00 0.73
N PHE A 10 7.19 6.11 0.23
CA PHE A 10 7.59 4.90 -0.48
C PHE A 10 7.21 5.01 -1.94
N LEU A 11 8.15 4.68 -2.82
CA LEU A 11 7.91 4.50 -4.25
C LEU A 11 8.00 3.02 -4.56
N LEU A 12 6.88 2.42 -4.93
CA LEU A 12 6.79 1.07 -5.46
C LEU A 12 6.76 1.13 -6.98
N LEU A 13 7.69 0.42 -7.61
CA LEU A 13 7.67 0.11 -9.04
C LEU A 13 7.47 -1.38 -9.19
N GLY A 14 6.46 -1.81 -9.93
CA GLY A 14 6.17 -3.20 -10.21
C GLY A 14 6.01 -3.45 -11.70
N GLU A 15 6.39 -4.64 -12.17
CA GLU A 15 6.04 -5.10 -13.51
C GLU A 15 5.01 -6.21 -13.40
N ALA A 16 3.86 -6.03 -14.04
CA ALA A 16 2.81 -7.02 -14.12
C ALA A 16 2.99 -7.92 -15.35
N PRO A 17 2.35 -9.10 -15.38
CA PRO A 17 2.44 -10.00 -16.54
C PRO A 17 1.79 -9.47 -17.81
N THR A 18 0.85 -8.53 -17.71
CA THR A 18 0.19 -7.86 -18.84
C THR A 18 -0.23 -6.43 -18.46
N GLU A 19 -0.52 -5.58 -19.45
CA GLU A 19 -1.03 -4.22 -19.24
C GLU A 19 -2.36 -4.21 -18.48
N GLU A 20 -3.25 -5.17 -18.76
CA GLU A 20 -4.55 -5.29 -18.08
C GLU A 20 -4.37 -5.69 -16.62
N ALA A 21 -3.37 -6.52 -16.31
CA ALA A 21 -3.02 -6.87 -14.93
C ALA A 21 -2.50 -5.63 -14.20
N ALA A 22 -1.62 -4.84 -14.81
CA ALA A 22 -1.12 -3.60 -14.23
C ALA A 22 -2.27 -2.60 -13.97
N ALA A 23 -3.15 -2.38 -14.95
CA ALA A 23 -4.31 -1.50 -14.82
C ALA A 23 -5.24 -1.92 -13.69
N ARG A 24 -5.53 -3.23 -13.57
CA ARG A 24 -6.35 -3.78 -12.49
C ARG A 24 -5.72 -3.59 -11.12
N ILE A 25 -4.41 -3.84 -10.99
CA ILE A 25 -3.68 -3.61 -9.75
C ILE A 25 -3.77 -2.13 -9.37
N ALA A 26 -3.52 -1.23 -10.32
CA ALA A 26 -3.59 0.21 -10.08
C ALA A 26 -4.98 0.64 -9.60
N GLU A 27 -6.05 0.15 -10.24
CA GLU A 27 -7.43 0.47 -9.85
C GLU A 27 -7.76 -0.03 -8.44
N VAL A 28 -7.46 -1.29 -8.12
CA VAL A 28 -7.73 -1.88 -6.79
C VAL A 28 -6.96 -1.14 -5.70
N PHE A 29 -5.67 -0.88 -5.91
CA PHE A 29 -4.83 -0.23 -4.91
C PHE A 29 -5.02 1.28 -4.83
N SER A 30 -5.71 1.90 -5.80
CA SER A 30 -6.13 3.30 -5.72
C SER A 30 -7.04 3.60 -4.51
N ALA A 31 -7.68 2.58 -3.94
CA ALA A 31 -8.49 2.68 -2.73
C ALA A 31 -7.69 2.49 -1.42
N CYS A 32 -6.38 2.22 -1.48
CA CYS A 32 -5.56 2.08 -0.28
C CYS A 32 -5.51 3.41 0.52
N PRO A 33 -5.79 3.42 1.85
CA PRO A 33 -5.75 4.65 2.64
C PRO A 33 -4.41 5.37 2.62
N TYR A 34 -3.33 4.63 2.43
CA TYR A 34 -1.97 5.15 2.47
C TYR A 34 -1.41 5.55 1.09
N VAL A 35 -2.18 5.34 0.01
CA VAL A 35 -1.70 5.68 -1.34
C VAL A 35 -1.97 7.16 -1.65
N TYR A 36 -0.92 7.85 -2.06
CA TYR A 36 -0.97 9.19 -2.62
C TYR A 36 -1.18 9.16 -4.13
N PHE A 37 -0.42 8.31 -4.82
CA PHE A 37 -0.51 8.12 -6.26
C PHE A 37 -0.48 6.65 -6.60
N MET A 38 -1.32 6.25 -7.56
CA MET A 38 -1.32 4.92 -8.13
C MET A 38 -1.62 5.02 -9.62
N GLY A 39 -0.84 4.33 -10.44
CA GLY A 39 -1.03 4.34 -11.89
C GLY A 39 -0.39 3.15 -12.59
N ALA A 40 -0.94 2.84 -13.76
CA ALA A 40 -0.36 1.88 -14.69
C ALA A 40 0.23 2.62 -15.90
N PHE A 41 1.39 2.15 -16.36
CA PHE A 41 2.12 2.67 -17.51
C PHE A 41 2.53 1.48 -18.39
N GLY A 42 1.59 0.98 -19.21
CA GLY A 42 1.72 -0.34 -19.85
C GLY A 42 1.72 -1.44 -18.79
N GLU A 43 2.70 -2.34 -18.82
CA GLU A 43 2.88 -3.41 -17.83
C GLU A 43 3.43 -2.92 -16.48
N MET A 44 3.83 -1.65 -16.38
CA MET A 44 4.40 -1.08 -15.17
C MET A 44 3.31 -0.55 -14.23
N VAL A 45 3.38 -0.93 -12.95
CA VAL A 45 2.62 -0.35 -11.84
C VAL A 45 3.50 0.61 -11.06
N VAL A 46 3.01 1.82 -10.81
CA VAL A 46 3.70 2.85 -10.03
C VAL A 46 2.81 3.28 -8.87
N GLY A 47 3.32 3.11 -7.65
CA GLY A 47 2.63 3.50 -6.43
C GLY A 47 3.48 4.42 -5.56
N ILE A 48 2.90 5.52 -5.07
CA ILE A 48 3.49 6.37 -4.04
C ILE A 48 2.65 6.23 -2.78
N TYR A 49 3.28 5.84 -1.68
CA TYR A 49 2.61 5.64 -0.39
C TYR A 49 3.26 6.46 0.71
N PHE A 50 2.43 6.91 1.65
CA PHE A 50 2.89 7.49 2.92
C PHE A 50 2.52 6.53 4.04
N LEU A 51 3.54 5.97 4.70
CA LEU A 51 3.37 5.01 5.78
C LEU A 51 4.19 5.43 6.99
N SER A 52 3.67 5.10 8.17
CA SER A 52 4.37 5.21 9.45
C SER A 52 4.45 3.85 10.16
N GLY A 53 5.59 3.58 10.79
CA GLY A 53 5.74 2.48 11.76
C GLY A 53 5.38 1.09 11.24
N GLU A 54 4.40 0.46 11.89
CA GLU A 54 4.01 -0.96 11.76
C GLU A 54 3.41 -1.34 10.40
N HIS A 55 3.16 -0.40 9.48
CA HIS A 55 2.67 -0.74 8.14
C HIS A 55 3.78 -0.87 7.10
N ARG A 56 5.05 -0.65 7.45
CA ARG A 56 6.16 -0.73 6.48
C ARG A 56 6.36 -2.13 5.88
N TRP A 57 6.09 -3.16 6.68
CA TRP A 57 6.37 -4.55 6.31
C TRP A 57 5.61 -4.97 5.05
N TRP A 58 4.41 -4.41 4.79
CA TRP A 58 3.59 -4.88 3.67
C TRP A 58 4.21 -4.50 2.32
N LEU A 59 4.77 -3.30 2.18
CA LEU A 59 5.49 -2.89 0.96
C LEU A 59 6.80 -3.65 0.79
N ALA A 60 7.52 -3.89 1.89
CA ALA A 60 8.73 -4.72 1.85
C ALA A 60 8.41 -6.13 1.35
N ALA A 61 7.33 -6.74 1.84
CA ALA A 61 6.88 -8.05 1.38
C ALA A 61 6.52 -8.09 -0.11
N VAL A 62 6.02 -6.98 -0.69
CA VAL A 62 5.79 -6.87 -2.14
C VAL A 62 7.10 -6.88 -2.92
N ALA A 63 8.12 -6.18 -2.45
CA ALA A 63 9.44 -6.19 -3.10
C ALA A 63 10.15 -7.54 -2.97
N GLU A 64 10.01 -8.22 -1.82
CA GLU A 64 10.63 -9.51 -1.55
C GLU A 64 9.97 -10.67 -2.30
N ASN A 65 8.64 -10.66 -2.42
CA ASN A 65 7.89 -11.69 -3.11
C ASN A 65 6.72 -11.09 -3.94
N PRO A 66 7.05 -10.42 -5.06
CA PRO A 66 6.06 -9.70 -5.87
C PRO A 66 4.99 -10.61 -6.46
N GLN A 67 5.38 -11.83 -6.85
CA GLN A 67 4.47 -12.80 -7.44
C GLN A 67 3.43 -13.30 -6.42
N ALA A 68 3.84 -13.59 -5.18
CA ALA A 68 2.92 -14.09 -4.16
C ALA A 68 2.02 -13.01 -3.53
N THR A 69 2.38 -11.74 -3.70
CA THR A 69 1.65 -10.62 -3.06
C THR A 69 0.68 -9.93 -4.03
N LEU A 70 1.19 -9.44 -5.17
CA LEU A 70 0.42 -8.68 -6.15
C LEU A 70 0.33 -9.38 -7.51
N GLY A 71 0.93 -10.56 -7.66
CA GLY A 71 1.05 -11.23 -8.95
C GLY A 71 2.00 -10.50 -9.91
N LEU A 72 2.90 -9.68 -9.39
CA LEU A 72 3.90 -8.94 -10.16
C LEU A 72 5.08 -9.86 -10.49
N SER A 73 5.61 -9.75 -11.70
CA SER A 73 6.82 -10.47 -12.14
C SER A 73 8.08 -9.98 -11.43
N ARG A 74 8.13 -8.68 -11.13
CA ARG A 74 9.21 -8.04 -10.36
C ARG A 74 8.69 -6.79 -9.66
N ALA A 75 9.32 -6.43 -8.56
CA ALA A 75 9.05 -5.16 -7.89
C ALA A 75 10.33 -4.57 -7.28
N ALA A 76 10.37 -3.25 -7.20
CA ALA A 76 11.39 -2.49 -6.50
C ALA A 76 10.72 -1.47 -5.59
N LEU A 77 11.25 -1.35 -4.38
CA LEU A 77 10.76 -0.41 -3.37
C LEU A 77 11.87 0.57 -3.01
N TYR A 78 11.57 1.86 -3.13
CA TYR A 78 12.44 2.95 -2.72
C TYR A 78 11.78 3.73 -1.58
N VAL A 79 12.60 4.25 -0.66
CA VAL A 79 12.11 4.96 0.53
C VAL A 79 12.83 6.28 0.69
N THR A 80 12.09 7.35 0.96
CA THR A 80 12.64 8.63 1.40
C THR A 80 12.00 9.11 2.69
N LYS A 81 12.83 9.56 3.63
CA LYS A 81 12.43 10.25 4.87
C LYS A 81 12.32 11.77 4.69
N ARG A 82 12.58 12.26 3.47
CA ARG A 82 12.62 13.69 3.14
C ARG A 82 11.88 13.93 1.80
N PRO A 83 10.57 13.62 1.72
CA PRO A 83 9.79 13.98 0.55
C PRO A 83 9.72 15.51 0.43
N ALA A 84 9.89 16.02 -0.79
CA ALA A 84 9.82 17.47 -1.03
C ALA A 84 8.37 17.97 -1.06
N PHE A 85 7.48 17.20 -1.67
CA PHE A 85 6.03 17.46 -1.68
C PHE A 85 5.24 16.19 -2.08
N PRO A 86 4.12 15.88 -1.41
CA PRO A 86 3.75 16.43 -0.09
C PRO A 86 4.75 15.93 0.97
N ALA A 87 4.87 16.65 2.09
CA ALA A 87 5.77 16.24 3.19
C ALA A 87 5.23 15.02 3.98
N GLY A 88 3.93 14.76 3.87
CA GLY A 88 3.17 13.71 4.53
C GLY A 88 1.71 13.76 4.06
N MET A 89 0.94 12.73 4.39
CA MET A 89 -0.47 12.56 4.05
C MET A 89 -1.18 11.73 5.13
N ALA A 90 -2.18 12.32 5.78
CA ALA A 90 -3.08 11.55 6.64
C ALA A 90 -3.78 10.43 5.84
N PRO A 91 -3.98 9.23 6.43
CA PRO A 91 -4.63 8.12 5.72
C PRO A 91 -6.02 8.51 5.19
N ARG A 92 -6.30 8.15 3.94
CA ARG A 92 -7.62 8.31 3.31
C ARG A 92 -8.58 7.27 3.85
N ILE A 93 -9.19 7.56 4.99
CA ILE A 93 -10.18 6.67 5.62
C ILE A 93 -11.54 6.92 4.94
N SER A 94 -11.99 5.95 4.14
CA SER A 94 -13.37 5.86 3.65
C SER A 94 -14.26 5.09 4.63
N ASP A 95 -15.54 4.91 4.30
CA ASP A 95 -16.43 4.01 5.03
C ASP A 95 -15.79 2.62 5.22
N ARG A 96 -15.80 2.13 6.46
CA ARG A 96 -15.12 0.89 6.83
C ARG A 96 -15.90 -0.33 6.34
N GLY A 97 -15.35 -1.04 5.37
CA GLY A 97 -15.90 -2.29 4.84
C GLY A 97 -15.56 -3.52 5.69
N ASP A 98 -16.17 -4.67 5.37
CA ASP A 98 -15.71 -5.97 5.90
C ASP A 98 -14.33 -6.34 5.33
N ARG A 99 -14.12 -6.07 4.04
CA ARG A 99 -12.85 -6.31 3.35
C ARG A 99 -12.03 -5.03 3.23
N SER A 100 -10.72 -5.19 3.31
CA SER A 100 -9.77 -4.13 2.99
C SER A 100 -9.64 -3.92 1.48
N PRO A 101 -9.18 -2.74 1.00
CA PRO A 101 -8.99 -2.47 -0.42
C PRO A 101 -8.06 -3.45 -1.15
N CYS A 102 -7.09 -4.03 -0.46
CA CYS A 102 -6.25 -5.10 -1.04
C CYS A 102 -6.98 -6.45 -1.19
N GLY A 103 -8.28 -6.50 -0.91
CA GLY A 103 -9.12 -7.69 -1.00
C GLY A 103 -9.08 -8.60 0.22
N ALA A 104 -8.12 -8.40 1.13
CA ALA A 104 -7.97 -9.25 2.32
C ALA A 104 -9.14 -9.05 3.29
N HIS A 105 -9.68 -10.17 3.79
CA HIS A 105 -10.52 -10.21 4.98
C HIS A 105 -9.58 -10.32 6.19
N CYS A 106 -9.41 -9.21 6.93
CA CYS A 106 -8.38 -9.14 7.98
C CYS A 106 -8.47 -10.29 9.02
N PRO A 107 -9.65 -10.73 9.50
CA PRO A 107 -9.75 -11.84 10.44
C PRO A 107 -9.19 -13.19 9.94
N GLU A 108 -9.15 -13.39 8.63
CA GLU A 108 -8.64 -14.61 7.99
C GLU A 108 -7.18 -14.46 7.52
N CYS A 109 -6.59 -13.27 7.63
CA CYS A 109 -5.25 -13.02 7.17
C CYS A 109 -4.23 -13.55 8.20
N PRO A 110 -3.30 -14.45 7.83
CA PRO A 110 -2.29 -15.00 8.76
C PRO A 110 -1.36 -13.96 9.37
N ARG A 111 -1.30 -12.76 8.79
CA ARG A 111 -0.45 -11.65 9.24
C ARG A 111 -1.20 -10.64 10.11
N TYR A 112 -2.51 -10.81 10.30
CA TYR A 112 -3.32 -9.88 11.09
C TYR A 112 -3.04 -10.03 12.59
N ARG A 113 -2.90 -8.89 13.26
CA ARG A 113 -2.41 -8.67 14.63
C ARG A 113 -0.90 -8.83 14.83
N ASP A 114 -0.22 -9.59 13.98
CA ASP A 114 1.25 -9.69 13.97
C ASP A 114 1.77 -10.11 12.58
N PRO A 115 2.56 -9.28 11.86
CA PRO A 115 2.96 -7.91 12.18
C PRO A 115 1.93 -6.84 11.74
N CYS A 116 0.80 -7.23 11.14
CA CYS A 116 -0.18 -6.28 10.59
C CYS A 116 -1.20 -5.82 11.63
N ARG A 117 -1.36 -4.51 11.81
CA ARG A 117 -2.47 -3.96 12.61
C ARG A 117 -3.81 -3.86 11.85
N GLY A 118 -3.90 -4.44 10.65
CA GLY A 118 -5.10 -4.36 9.81
C GLY A 118 -5.22 -3.02 9.08
N CYS A 119 -6.08 -2.99 8.06
CA CYS A 119 -6.26 -1.80 7.22
C CYS A 119 -7.27 -0.83 7.85
N PRO A 120 -6.99 0.49 7.93
CA PRO A 120 -7.94 1.48 8.43
C PRO A 120 -9.29 1.51 7.68
N ALA A 121 -9.31 1.06 6.43
CA ALA A 121 -10.53 0.92 5.62
C ALA A 121 -11.34 -0.37 5.93
N SER A 122 -10.88 -1.21 6.86
CA SER A 122 -11.63 -2.38 7.35
C SER A 122 -12.16 -2.12 8.75
N ARG A 123 -13.39 -2.58 9.02
CA ARG A 123 -14.01 -2.54 10.36
C ARG A 123 -13.28 -3.40 11.40
N HIS A 124 -12.39 -4.28 10.96
CA HIS A 124 -11.61 -5.16 11.84
C HIS A 124 -10.28 -4.53 12.30
N SER A 125 -9.85 -3.39 11.77
CA SER A 125 -8.63 -2.75 12.29
C SER A 125 -8.86 -2.26 13.73
N PRO A 126 -7.94 -2.51 14.68
CA PRO A 126 -8.00 -1.90 16.00
C PRO A 126 -8.02 -0.38 15.82
N GLY A 127 -8.94 0.28 16.51
CA GLY A 127 -9.02 1.74 16.54
C GLY A 127 -7.78 2.38 17.16
#